data_AF-L1PVG8-F1
#
_entry.id   AF-L1PVG8-F1
#
_cell.length_a   1.000
_cell.length_b   1.000
_cell.length_c   1.000
_cell.angle_alpha   90.00
_cell.angle_beta   90.00
_cell.angle_gamma   90.00
#
_symmetry.space_group_name_H-M   'P 1'
#
loop_
_entity.id
_entity.type
_entity.pdbx_description
1 polymer ?
#
loop_
_entity_poly.entity_id
_entity_poly.type
_entity_poly.pdbx_seq_one_letter_code
_entity_poly.pdbx_strand_id
1 'polypeptide(L)'
;MKTLLIALFSITCLSAQEFIGKDWDIDNFLGEFPDVTDVYFLKKPRQKNPCVADNTILFRPDGTFFPPCMIDKDHYDGQYQMVGENYLKVAIGSYYIHKVSNDEFYFIKSTGNLITDKQKAKNAEALARFMKIYSRNGKSPNPSFQLKSDVPKDERIGKLVRKLFHLISYEILKGYPNDFSTLYLVKDLKTNIYYYLREEYYKDKVTVYYFTEKDLKQSAKEQKKQQ
;
A
#
# COMPACT_ATOMS: atom_id res chain seq x y z
N MET A 1 -52.53 14.74 18.96
CA MET A 1 -51.09 14.66 19.28
C MET A 1 -50.39 13.98 18.11
N LYS A 2 -49.59 14.71 17.34
CA LYS A 2 -48.78 14.14 16.23
C LYS A 2 -47.43 13.76 16.81
N THR A 3 -47.14 12.47 16.86
CA THR A 3 -45.83 11.96 17.25
C THR A 3 -44.83 12.29 16.15
N LEU A 4 -44.00 13.30 16.39
CA LEU A 4 -42.90 13.68 15.50
C LEU A 4 -41.77 12.67 15.72
N LEU A 5 -41.59 11.73 14.78
CA LEU A 5 -40.42 10.86 14.76
C LEU A 5 -39.21 11.72 14.40
N ILE A 6 -38.39 12.06 15.39
CA ILE A 6 -37.08 12.67 15.15
C ILE A 6 -36.18 11.53 14.69
N ALA A 7 -36.01 11.39 13.38
CA ALA A 7 -34.93 10.60 12.82
C ALA A 7 -33.62 11.30 13.20
N LEU A 8 -32.95 10.80 14.25
CA LEU A 8 -31.55 11.12 14.48
C LEU A 8 -30.75 10.56 13.29
N PHE A 9 -30.53 11.40 12.28
CA PHE A 9 -29.39 11.20 11.39
C PHE A 9 -28.14 11.40 12.25
N SER A 10 -27.64 10.32 12.83
CA SER A 10 -26.26 10.27 13.28
C SER A 10 -25.40 10.50 12.05
N ILE A 11 -24.93 11.74 11.86
CA ILE A 11 -23.82 12.07 10.97
C ILE A 11 -22.57 11.49 11.64
N THR A 12 -22.48 10.16 11.71
CA THR A 12 -21.20 9.49 11.85
C THR A 12 -20.47 9.83 10.57
N CYS A 13 -19.43 10.65 10.68
CA CYS A 13 -18.50 10.88 9.58
C CYS A 13 -17.91 9.51 9.21
N LEU A 14 -18.56 8.80 8.28
CA LEU A 14 -18.09 7.54 7.74
C LEU A 14 -16.90 7.89 6.87
N SER A 15 -15.70 7.79 7.43
CA SER A 15 -14.42 8.02 6.74
C SER A 15 -14.33 7.26 5.40
N ALA A 16 -14.93 6.08 5.33
CA ALA A 16 -15.04 5.28 4.12
C ALA A 16 -16.09 5.79 3.10
N GLN A 17 -17.13 6.53 3.52
CA GLN A 17 -18.09 7.09 2.57
C GLN A 17 -17.44 8.19 1.72
N GLU A 18 -16.39 8.83 2.23
CA GLU A 18 -15.75 9.95 1.56
C GLU A 18 -14.92 9.57 0.34
N PHE A 19 -14.49 8.31 0.19
CA PHE A 19 -13.76 7.87 -1.01
C PHE A 19 -14.69 7.30 -2.09
N ILE A 20 -15.92 6.88 -1.73
CA ILE A 20 -16.94 6.40 -2.67
C ILE A 20 -17.41 7.53 -3.58
N GLY A 21 -17.62 7.22 -4.87
CA GLY A 21 -18.07 8.15 -5.90
C GLY A 21 -16.99 9.11 -6.40
N LYS A 22 -15.71 8.87 -6.07
CA LYS A 22 -14.57 9.66 -6.51
C LYS A 22 -13.53 8.79 -7.19
N ASP A 23 -12.83 9.38 -8.14
CA ASP A 23 -11.67 8.77 -8.80
C ASP A 23 -10.45 8.83 -7.90
N TRP A 24 -9.67 7.74 -7.91
CA TRP A 24 -8.42 7.61 -7.16
C TRP A 24 -7.33 7.03 -8.05
N ASP A 25 -6.15 7.64 -8.05
CA ASP A 25 -4.94 7.02 -8.58
C ASP A 25 -4.51 5.94 -7.59
N ILE A 26 -4.50 4.68 -8.03
CA ILE A 26 -3.98 3.55 -7.25
C ILE A 26 -2.57 3.20 -7.73
N ASP A 27 -1.70 2.78 -6.82
CA ASP A 27 -0.33 2.42 -7.19
C ASP A 27 -0.26 1.13 -8.02
N ASN A 28 -1.13 0.15 -7.75
CA ASN A 28 -1.32 -1.07 -8.55
C ASN A 28 -2.76 -1.54 -8.50
N PHE A 29 -3.17 -2.37 -9.46
CA PHE A 29 -4.54 -2.87 -9.44
C PHE A 29 -4.76 -3.90 -8.32
N LEU A 30 -5.96 -3.84 -7.72
CA LEU A 30 -6.35 -4.75 -6.63
C LEU A 30 -6.27 -6.20 -7.12
N GLY A 31 -5.44 -7.00 -6.47
CA GLY A 31 -5.26 -8.41 -6.81
C GLY A 31 -4.45 -8.69 -8.07
N GLU A 32 -3.87 -7.68 -8.72
CA GLU A 32 -2.91 -7.88 -9.82
C GLU A 32 -1.67 -8.66 -9.34
N PHE A 33 -1.27 -8.37 -8.11
CA PHE A 33 -0.05 -8.87 -7.49
C PHE A 33 -0.32 -9.45 -6.10
N PRO A 34 -1.22 -10.45 -5.97
CA PRO A 34 -1.80 -10.85 -4.69
C PRO A 34 -0.78 -11.49 -3.73
N ASP A 35 0.34 -11.99 -4.27
CA ASP A 35 1.43 -12.63 -3.53
C ASP A 35 2.50 -11.62 -3.06
N VAL A 36 2.51 -10.40 -3.64
CA VAL A 36 3.60 -9.43 -3.45
C VAL A 36 3.17 -8.07 -2.94
N THR A 37 1.87 -7.86 -2.67
CA THR A 37 1.41 -6.64 -2.00
C THR A 37 0.35 -6.90 -0.93
N ASP A 38 0.55 -6.27 0.23
CA ASP A 38 -0.40 -6.27 1.36
C ASP A 38 -1.12 -4.92 1.51
N VAL A 39 -0.66 -3.91 0.77
CA VAL A 39 -1.15 -2.54 0.87
C VAL A 39 -1.21 -1.90 -0.51
N TYR A 40 -2.27 -1.12 -0.74
CA TYR A 40 -2.43 -0.29 -1.92
C TYR A 40 -2.55 1.17 -1.49
N PHE A 41 -1.85 2.04 -2.20
CA PHE A 41 -1.77 3.47 -1.90
C PHE A 41 -2.64 4.24 -2.90
N LEU A 42 -3.78 4.76 -2.43
CA LEU A 42 -4.71 5.55 -3.23
C LEU A 42 -4.44 7.04 -3.00
N LYS A 43 -4.34 7.80 -4.08
CA LYS A 43 -4.12 9.25 -4.05
C LYS A 43 -5.12 9.94 -4.96
N LYS A 44 -5.49 11.16 -4.62
CA LYS A 44 -6.34 11.96 -5.49
C LYS A 44 -5.64 12.17 -6.85
N PRO A 45 -6.36 11.97 -7.97
CA PRO A 45 -5.78 12.10 -9.29
C PRO A 45 -5.17 13.47 -9.52
N ARG A 46 -3.94 13.49 -10.06
CA ARG A 46 -3.26 14.75 -10.41
C ARG A 46 -3.80 15.36 -11.71
N GLN A 47 -4.34 14.54 -12.61
CA GLN A 47 -4.95 14.97 -13.86
C GLN A 47 -6.45 14.67 -13.86
N LYS A 48 -7.25 15.60 -14.37
CA LYS A 48 -8.72 15.49 -14.45
C LYS A 48 -9.23 14.60 -15.58
N ASN A 49 -8.35 13.99 -16.39
CA ASN A 49 -8.77 13.29 -17.60
C ASN A 49 -8.87 11.78 -17.35
N PRO A 50 -10.08 11.21 -17.20
CA PRO A 50 -10.29 9.83 -16.77
C PRO A 50 -9.78 8.76 -17.76
N CYS A 51 -9.48 9.15 -19.01
CA CYS A 51 -9.04 8.23 -20.06
C CYS A 51 -7.52 8.17 -20.28
N VAL A 52 -6.70 8.81 -19.42
CA VAL A 52 -5.23 8.91 -19.62
C VAL A 52 -4.43 8.41 -18.40
N ALA A 53 -5.09 8.13 -17.26
CA ALA A 53 -4.43 7.57 -16.10
C ALA A 53 -4.62 6.04 -16.10
N ASP A 54 -3.55 5.33 -16.49
CA ASP A 54 -3.53 3.87 -16.62
C ASP A 54 -3.90 3.11 -15.32
N ASN A 55 -3.93 3.79 -14.17
CA ASN A 55 -4.16 3.23 -12.83
C ASN A 55 -5.23 3.99 -12.01
N THR A 56 -6.37 4.40 -12.59
CA THR A 56 -7.48 5.00 -11.82
C THR A 56 -8.51 3.96 -11.38
N ILE A 57 -8.97 4.04 -10.14
CA ILE A 57 -10.05 3.22 -9.58
C ILE A 57 -11.20 4.11 -9.06
N LEU A 58 -12.44 3.71 -9.34
CA LEU A 58 -13.66 4.37 -8.87
C LEU A 58 -14.58 3.34 -8.22
N PHE A 59 -14.91 3.55 -6.94
CA PHE A 59 -15.94 2.77 -6.24
C PHE A 59 -17.26 3.52 -6.31
N ARG A 60 -18.26 2.98 -7.02
CA ARG A 60 -19.55 3.63 -7.23
C ARG A 60 -20.54 3.34 -6.11
N PRO A 61 -21.48 4.24 -5.79
CA PRO A 61 -22.46 4.02 -4.73
C PRO A 61 -23.35 2.78 -4.90
N ASP A 62 -23.46 2.23 -6.11
CA ASP A 62 -24.27 1.05 -6.43
C ASP A 62 -23.61 -0.29 -6.08
N GLY A 63 -22.40 -0.27 -5.51
CA GLY A 63 -21.64 -1.48 -5.17
C GLY A 63 -20.74 -1.99 -6.28
N THR A 64 -20.62 -1.27 -7.40
CA THR A 64 -19.67 -1.59 -8.48
C THR A 64 -18.37 -0.79 -8.35
N PHE A 65 -17.26 -1.30 -8.85
CA PHE A 65 -16.04 -0.53 -9.02
C PHE A 65 -15.44 -0.70 -10.41
N PHE A 66 -14.88 0.38 -10.91
CA PHE A 66 -14.22 0.42 -12.20
C PHE A 66 -12.74 0.05 -12.04
N PRO A 67 -12.25 -1.04 -12.66
CA PRO A 67 -10.81 -1.30 -12.73
C PRO A 67 -10.13 -0.30 -13.68
N PRO A 68 -8.82 -0.04 -13.54
CA PRO A 68 -8.10 0.89 -14.40
C PRO A 68 -8.27 0.60 -15.89
N CYS A 69 -8.36 1.66 -16.70
CA CYS A 69 -8.60 1.64 -18.14
C CYS A 69 -7.56 0.79 -18.89
N MET A 70 -7.80 -0.51 -19.07
CA MET A 70 -7.20 -1.25 -20.17
C MET A 70 -8.03 -1.03 -21.43
N ILE A 71 -7.34 -0.78 -22.54
CA ILE A 71 -7.89 -0.47 -23.87
C ILE A 71 -8.54 -1.73 -24.44
N ASP A 72 -9.65 -2.20 -23.87
CA ASP A 72 -10.60 -3.10 -24.51
C ASP A 72 -11.99 -2.94 -23.87
N LYS A 73 -12.99 -2.70 -24.73
CA LYS A 73 -14.28 -2.08 -24.38
C LYS A 73 -15.28 -2.99 -23.65
N ASP A 74 -14.89 -4.20 -23.28
CA ASP A 74 -15.75 -5.16 -22.58
C ASP A 74 -15.50 -5.06 -21.06
N HIS A 75 -16.03 -3.98 -20.48
CA HIS A 75 -15.87 -3.58 -19.09
C HIS A 75 -16.43 -4.62 -18.10
N TYR A 76 -15.55 -5.31 -17.38
CA TYR A 76 -15.93 -6.00 -16.15
C TYR A 76 -15.86 -5.03 -14.98
N ASP A 77 -17.00 -4.44 -14.63
CA ASP A 77 -17.15 -3.79 -13.33
C ASP A 77 -17.00 -4.85 -12.23
N GLY A 78 -16.07 -4.63 -11.31
CA GLY A 78 -15.96 -5.45 -10.12
C GLY A 78 -17.07 -5.13 -9.13
N GLN A 79 -17.41 -6.07 -8.26
CA GLN A 79 -18.37 -5.84 -7.17
C GLN A 79 -17.64 -5.63 -5.85
N TYR A 80 -18.12 -4.69 -5.05
CA TYR A 80 -17.64 -4.47 -3.69
C TYR A 80 -18.80 -4.29 -2.71
N GLN A 81 -18.50 -4.54 -1.44
CA GLN A 81 -19.40 -4.31 -0.33
C GLN A 81 -18.66 -3.62 0.81
N MET A 82 -19.26 -2.56 1.35
CA MET A 82 -18.81 -2.01 2.63
C MET A 82 -19.21 -2.94 3.77
N VAL A 83 -18.23 -3.35 4.59
CA VAL A 83 -18.43 -4.25 5.73
C VAL A 83 -18.17 -3.48 7.01
N GLY A 84 -19.15 -2.71 7.45
CA GLY A 84 -18.97 -1.75 8.55
C GLY A 84 -18.23 -0.48 8.09
N GLU A 85 -17.76 0.31 9.06
CA GLU A 85 -17.32 1.70 8.79
C GLU A 85 -15.96 1.82 8.08
N ASN A 86 -15.08 0.83 8.24
CA ASN A 86 -13.68 0.94 7.81
C ASN A 86 -13.23 -0.23 6.93
N TYR A 87 -14.16 -1.04 6.40
CA TYR A 87 -13.80 -2.20 5.60
C TYR A 87 -14.52 -2.24 4.27
N LEU A 88 -13.79 -2.62 3.25
CA LEU A 88 -14.28 -2.88 1.91
C LEU A 88 -13.97 -4.33 1.55
N LYS A 89 -14.99 -5.06 1.11
CA LYS A 89 -14.88 -6.44 0.63
C LYS A 89 -15.06 -6.46 -0.88
N VAL A 90 -14.15 -7.12 -1.57
CA VAL A 90 -14.21 -7.45 -3.00
C VAL A 90 -14.01 -8.96 -3.15
N ALA A 91 -14.14 -9.49 -4.37
CA ALA A 91 -13.99 -10.92 -4.64
C ALA A 91 -12.66 -11.51 -4.12
N ILE A 92 -11.57 -10.75 -4.20
CA ILE A 92 -10.22 -11.17 -3.83
C ILE A 92 -9.90 -11.00 -2.33
N GLY A 93 -10.82 -10.46 -1.53
CA GLY A 93 -10.63 -10.33 -0.09
C GLY A 93 -11.24 -9.09 0.54
N SER A 94 -10.94 -8.90 1.82
CA SER A 94 -11.35 -7.73 2.60
C SER A 94 -10.18 -6.82 2.88
N TYR A 95 -10.43 -5.52 2.83
CA TYR A 95 -9.45 -4.47 2.98
C TYR A 95 -9.91 -3.52 4.08
N TYR A 96 -9.01 -3.22 5.01
CA TYR A 96 -9.16 -2.11 5.94
C TYR A 96 -8.83 -0.81 5.21
N ILE A 97 -9.74 0.15 5.28
CA ILE A 97 -9.62 1.47 4.68
C ILE A 97 -9.05 2.41 5.73
N HIS A 98 -7.82 2.86 5.50
CA HIS A 98 -7.16 3.85 6.34
C HIS A 98 -7.17 5.20 5.65
N LYS A 99 -7.95 6.14 6.20
CA LYS A 99 -7.96 7.54 5.74
C LYS A 99 -6.72 8.25 6.27
N VAL A 100 -5.84 8.69 5.37
CA VAL A 100 -4.64 9.48 5.70
C VAL A 100 -4.95 10.97 5.62
N SER A 101 -5.64 11.37 4.55
CA SER A 101 -6.16 12.72 4.36
C SER A 101 -7.37 12.67 3.44
N ASN A 102 -7.95 13.83 3.09
CA ASN A 102 -9.01 13.89 2.08
C ASN A 102 -8.50 13.56 0.66
N ASP A 103 -7.19 13.56 0.45
CA ASP A 103 -6.56 13.32 -0.85
C ASP A 103 -5.73 12.02 -0.87
N GLU A 104 -5.76 11.22 0.20
CA GLU A 104 -4.97 9.98 0.33
C GLU A 104 -5.62 8.95 1.25
N PHE A 105 -5.76 7.72 0.74
CA PHE A 105 -6.29 6.56 1.46
C PHE A 105 -5.37 5.36 1.24
N TYR A 106 -5.24 4.49 2.25
CA TYR A 106 -4.54 3.21 2.10
C TYR A 106 -5.54 2.07 2.25
N PHE A 107 -5.46 1.10 1.33
CA PHE A 107 -6.20 -0.16 1.46
C PHE A 107 -5.23 -1.22 1.95
N ILE A 108 -5.45 -1.70 3.17
CA ILE A 108 -4.61 -2.71 3.81
C ILE A 108 -5.36 -4.04 3.75
N LYS A 109 -4.75 -5.10 3.23
CA LYS A 109 -5.33 -6.44 3.26
C LYS A 109 -5.63 -6.85 4.71
N SER A 110 -6.91 -7.01 5.01
CA SER A 110 -7.39 -7.16 6.37
C SER A 110 -7.07 -8.55 6.92
N THR A 111 -6.78 -8.59 8.22
CA THR A 111 -6.65 -9.81 9.02
C THR A 111 -7.96 -10.22 9.71
N GLY A 112 -9.02 -9.43 9.56
CA GLY A 112 -10.26 -9.54 10.35
C GLY A 112 -10.14 -8.99 11.78
N ASN A 113 -8.96 -8.47 12.17
CA ASN A 113 -8.72 -7.90 13.49
C ASN A 113 -8.38 -6.41 13.38
N LEU A 114 -9.24 -5.55 13.93
CA LEU A 114 -9.09 -4.09 13.84
C LEU A 114 -7.81 -3.56 14.48
N ILE A 115 -7.33 -4.15 15.57
CA ILE A 115 -6.10 -3.70 16.25
C ILE A 115 -4.90 -3.98 15.35
N THR A 116 -4.84 -5.20 14.80
CA THR A 116 -3.80 -5.61 13.85
C THR A 116 -3.83 -4.77 12.58
N ASP A 117 -5.02 -4.53 12.01
CA ASP A 117 -5.18 -3.77 10.78
C ASP A 117 -4.78 -2.29 10.97
N LYS A 118 -5.12 -1.69 12.12
CA LYS A 118 -4.64 -0.34 12.49
C LYS A 118 -3.13 -0.29 12.65
N GLN A 119 -2.51 -1.34 13.19
CA GLN A 119 -1.05 -1.39 13.28
C GLN A 119 -0.40 -1.54 11.90
N LYS A 120 -0.97 -2.36 11.01
CA LYS A 120 -0.54 -2.45 9.61
C LYS A 120 -0.69 -1.12 8.88
N ALA A 121 -1.73 -0.33 9.15
CA ALA A 121 -1.89 1.01 8.58
C ALA A 121 -0.76 1.97 9.02
N LYS A 122 -0.36 1.96 10.30
CA LYS A 122 0.81 2.73 10.78
C LYS A 122 2.11 2.28 10.10
N ASN A 123 2.25 0.98 9.88
CA ASN A 123 3.38 0.41 9.16
C ASN A 123 3.36 0.87 7.68
N ALA A 124 2.18 0.90 7.04
CA ALA A 124 2.00 1.40 5.68
C ALA A 124 2.41 2.88 5.55
N GLU A 125 2.09 3.73 6.52
CA GLU A 125 2.59 5.12 6.54
C GLU A 125 4.12 5.19 6.59
N ALA A 126 4.79 4.30 7.35
CA ALA A 126 6.24 4.23 7.35
C ALA A 126 6.80 3.81 5.99
N LEU A 127 6.18 2.84 5.34
CA LEU A 127 6.53 2.40 3.99
C LEU A 127 6.31 3.53 2.96
N ALA A 128 5.20 4.27 3.04
CA ALA A 128 4.93 5.41 2.18
C ALA A 128 5.98 6.53 2.32
N ARG A 129 6.44 6.81 3.55
CA ARG A 129 7.55 7.76 3.77
C ARG A 129 8.84 7.27 3.11
N PHE A 130 9.15 5.99 3.24
CA PHE A 130 10.31 5.39 2.57
C PHE A 130 10.24 5.55 1.05
N MET A 131 9.08 5.20 0.45
CA MET A 131 8.80 5.37 -0.98
C MET A 131 9.00 6.81 -1.46
N LYS A 132 8.59 7.79 -0.64
CA LYS A 132 8.71 9.21 -0.96
C LYS A 132 10.17 9.68 -0.93
N ILE A 133 10.95 9.27 0.07
CA ILE A 133 12.33 9.74 0.27
C ILE A 133 13.26 9.11 -0.75
N TYR A 134 13.22 7.78 -0.87
CA TYR A 134 14.05 7.02 -1.80
C TYR A 134 13.20 6.62 -3.01
N SER A 135 12.68 7.62 -3.72
CA SER A 135 11.98 7.47 -5.01
C SER A 135 12.61 6.35 -5.85
N ARG A 136 11.87 5.69 -6.75
CA ARG A 136 12.24 4.39 -7.39
C ARG A 136 13.73 4.19 -7.80
N ASN A 137 14.51 5.25 -8.06
CA ASN A 137 15.93 5.21 -8.42
C ASN A 137 16.91 5.71 -7.33
N GLY A 138 16.44 5.97 -6.12
CA GLY A 138 17.24 6.52 -5.02
C GLY A 138 18.34 5.55 -4.63
N LYS A 139 19.59 6.01 -4.63
CA LYS A 139 20.73 5.17 -4.27
C LYS A 139 20.69 4.82 -2.78
N SER A 140 20.86 3.54 -2.46
CA SER A 140 21.05 3.15 -1.06
C SER A 140 22.40 3.63 -0.55
N PRO A 141 22.46 4.21 0.67
CA PRO A 141 23.73 4.51 1.32
C PRO A 141 24.42 3.24 1.84
N ASN A 142 23.73 2.10 1.83
CA ASN A 142 24.22 0.83 2.35
C ASN A 142 24.63 -0.13 1.21
N PRO A 143 25.47 -1.15 1.50
CA PRO A 143 25.78 -2.21 0.55
C PRO A 143 24.52 -2.95 0.09
N SER A 144 24.51 -3.35 -1.19
CA SER A 144 23.48 -4.21 -1.75
C SER A 144 23.90 -5.67 -1.75
N PHE A 145 22.91 -6.56 -1.82
CA PHE A 145 23.11 -8.00 -1.85
C PHE A 145 22.48 -8.59 -3.11
N GLN A 146 23.21 -9.49 -3.77
CA GLN A 146 22.74 -10.16 -4.97
C GLN A 146 22.32 -11.60 -4.65
N LEU A 147 21.18 -11.99 -5.22
CA LEU A 147 20.62 -13.33 -5.16
C LEU A 147 20.36 -13.81 -6.58
N LYS A 148 20.37 -15.12 -6.80
CA LYS A 148 19.87 -15.70 -8.05
C LYS A 148 18.36 -15.50 -8.15
N SER A 149 17.86 -15.29 -9.37
CA SER A 149 16.43 -15.05 -9.61
C SER A 149 15.54 -16.29 -9.38
N ASP A 150 16.14 -17.48 -9.36
CA ASP A 150 15.48 -18.78 -9.08
C ASP A 150 15.06 -18.98 -7.61
N VAL A 151 15.58 -18.18 -6.67
CA VAL A 151 15.17 -18.24 -5.26
C VAL A 151 13.73 -17.71 -5.14
N PRO A 152 12.78 -18.46 -4.53
CA PRO A 152 11.39 -18.02 -4.40
C PRO A 152 11.26 -16.66 -3.71
N LYS A 153 10.34 -15.80 -4.19
CA LYS A 153 10.12 -14.43 -3.69
C LYS A 153 9.96 -14.38 -2.17
N ASP A 154 9.09 -15.22 -1.61
CA ASP A 154 8.83 -15.27 -0.17
C ASP A 154 10.03 -15.73 0.66
N GLU A 155 10.94 -16.49 0.07
CA GLU A 155 12.16 -16.93 0.73
C GLU A 155 13.29 -15.89 0.67
N ARG A 156 13.34 -15.04 -0.37
CA ARG A 156 14.44 -14.10 -0.59
C ARG A 156 14.58 -13.13 0.57
N ILE A 157 13.50 -12.42 0.91
CA ILE A 157 13.51 -11.45 2.00
C ILE A 157 13.76 -12.14 3.34
N GLY A 158 13.12 -13.28 3.60
CA GLY A 158 13.31 -14.02 4.85
C GLY A 158 14.76 -14.51 5.06
N LYS A 159 15.42 -15.03 4.01
CA LYS A 159 16.84 -15.40 4.06
C LYS A 159 17.73 -14.18 4.29
N LEU A 160 17.42 -13.08 3.62
CA LEU A 160 18.19 -11.85 3.69
C LEU A 160 18.11 -11.20 5.07
N VAL A 161 16.92 -11.02 5.65
CA VAL A 161 16.79 -10.38 6.97
C VAL A 161 17.44 -11.20 8.09
N ARG A 162 17.37 -12.54 8.00
CA ARG A 162 18.10 -13.44 8.91
C ARG A 162 19.61 -13.31 8.78
N LYS A 163 20.11 -13.19 7.55
CA LYS A 163 21.55 -13.07 7.29
C LYS A 163 22.11 -11.70 7.65
N LEU A 164 21.40 -10.62 7.30
CA LEU A 164 21.90 -9.25 7.44
C LEU A 164 21.67 -8.66 8.82
N PHE A 165 20.50 -8.93 9.39
CA PHE A 165 20.05 -8.28 10.63
C PHE A 165 19.90 -9.28 11.77
N HIS A 166 20.18 -10.57 11.53
CA HIS A 166 20.06 -11.64 12.53
C HIS A 166 18.67 -11.73 13.17
N LEU A 167 17.62 -11.38 12.41
CA LEU A 167 16.24 -11.38 12.92
C LEU A 167 15.71 -12.81 12.99
N ILE A 168 15.21 -13.17 14.17
CA ILE A 168 14.57 -14.48 14.42
C ILE A 168 13.04 -14.36 14.38
N SER A 169 12.50 -13.22 14.83
CA SER A 169 11.06 -12.93 14.88
C SER A 169 10.80 -11.57 14.24
N TYR A 170 10.06 -11.54 13.14
CA TYR A 170 9.82 -10.33 12.37
C TYR A 170 8.49 -10.38 11.62
N GLU A 171 7.94 -9.21 11.32
CA GLU A 171 6.82 -9.03 10.39
C GLU A 171 7.30 -8.34 9.12
N ILE A 172 6.70 -8.68 7.99
CA ILE A 172 6.94 -8.04 6.70
C ILE A 172 5.64 -7.42 6.21
N LEU A 173 5.68 -6.15 5.86
CA LEU A 173 4.66 -5.51 5.05
C LEU A 173 5.22 -5.30 3.64
N LYS A 174 4.54 -5.87 2.65
CA LYS A 174 4.94 -5.80 1.24
C LYS A 174 4.20 -4.67 0.53
N GLY A 175 4.93 -3.79 -0.15
CA GLY A 175 4.37 -2.77 -1.03
C GLY A 175 5.04 -2.84 -2.40
N TYR A 176 4.25 -2.89 -3.45
CA TYR A 176 4.77 -3.06 -4.81
C TYR A 176 4.83 -1.69 -5.50
N PRO A 177 6.01 -1.08 -5.71
CA PRO A 177 6.07 0.18 -6.44
C PRO A 177 5.86 0.02 -7.94
N ASN A 178 6.33 -1.06 -8.60
CA ASN A 178 6.23 -1.31 -10.06
C ASN A 178 6.76 -2.69 -10.48
N ASP A 179 6.67 -2.99 -11.78
CA ASP A 179 7.15 -4.21 -12.45
C ASP A 179 8.60 -4.63 -12.15
N PHE A 180 9.46 -3.67 -11.79
CA PHE A 180 10.90 -3.91 -11.64
C PHE A 180 11.35 -3.95 -10.18
N SER A 181 10.48 -3.62 -9.23
CA SER A 181 10.89 -3.61 -7.83
C SER A 181 9.76 -3.90 -6.84
N THR A 182 10.12 -4.49 -5.71
CA THR A 182 9.24 -4.66 -4.55
C THR A 182 9.86 -4.01 -3.32
N LEU A 183 9.07 -3.24 -2.59
CA LEU A 183 9.50 -2.55 -1.38
C LEU A 183 8.93 -3.29 -0.17
N TYR A 184 9.73 -3.38 0.87
CA TYR A 184 9.35 -4.07 2.09
C TYR A 184 9.63 -3.19 3.28
N LEU A 185 8.70 -3.19 4.22
CA LEU A 185 8.96 -2.79 5.59
C LEU A 185 9.08 -4.04 6.43
N VAL A 186 10.24 -4.25 7.05
CA VAL A 186 10.50 -5.35 7.96
C VAL A 186 10.54 -4.79 9.38
N LYS A 187 9.70 -5.32 10.25
CA LYS A 187 9.66 -4.95 11.66
C LYS A 187 10.26 -6.08 12.49
N ASP A 188 11.35 -5.80 13.19
CA ASP A 188 11.84 -6.69 14.25
C ASP A 188 10.84 -6.65 15.41
N LEU A 189 10.23 -7.80 15.72
CA LEU A 189 9.23 -7.90 16.78
C LEU A 189 9.84 -7.84 18.18
N LYS A 190 11.14 -8.15 18.33
CA LYS A 190 11.83 -8.10 19.63
C LYS A 190 12.17 -6.68 20.02
N THR A 191 12.69 -5.89 19.07
CA THR A 191 13.20 -4.53 19.34
C THR A 191 12.25 -3.43 18.87
N ASN A 192 11.21 -3.77 18.10
CA ASN A 192 10.34 -2.82 17.38
C ASN A 192 11.10 -1.90 16.39
N ILE A 193 12.30 -2.31 15.95
CA ILE A 193 13.07 -1.58 14.93
C ILE A 193 12.53 -1.91 13.54
N TYR A 194 12.47 -0.88 12.68
CA TYR A 194 12.11 -1.01 11.27
C TYR A 194 13.35 -1.03 10.37
N TYR A 195 13.32 -1.92 9.40
CA TYR A 195 14.24 -1.97 8.26
C TYR A 195 13.42 -1.82 6.98
N TYR A 196 13.94 -1.04 6.05
CA TYR A 196 13.29 -0.79 4.76
C TYR A 196 14.12 -1.47 3.68
N LEU A 197 13.48 -2.26 2.83
CA LEU A 197 14.16 -3.00 1.77
C LEU A 197 13.58 -2.62 0.42
N ARG A 198 14.44 -2.62 -0.60
CA ARG A 198 14.06 -2.56 -2.01
C ARG A 198 14.69 -3.73 -2.73
N GLU A 199 13.86 -4.58 -3.29
CA GLU A 199 14.26 -5.67 -4.17
C GLU A 199 14.06 -5.22 -5.61
N GLU A 200 15.10 -5.29 -6.43
CA GLU A 200 15.07 -4.98 -7.86
C GLU A 200 15.32 -6.26 -8.68
N TYR A 201 14.48 -6.46 -9.70
CA TYR A 201 14.48 -7.66 -10.52
C TYR A 201 15.29 -7.46 -11.82
N TYR A 202 16.22 -8.38 -12.08
CA TYR A 202 16.98 -8.47 -13.33
C TYR A 202 16.83 -9.89 -13.91
N LYS A 203 17.21 -10.10 -15.17
CA LYS A 203 16.98 -11.35 -15.92
C LYS A 203 17.48 -12.61 -15.18
N ASP A 204 18.67 -12.54 -14.60
CA ASP A 204 19.39 -13.67 -13.99
C ASP A 204 19.61 -13.49 -12.48
N LYS A 205 19.28 -12.32 -11.93
CA LYS A 205 19.58 -11.95 -10.55
C LYS A 205 18.58 -10.99 -9.97
N VAL A 206 18.59 -10.93 -8.65
CA VAL A 206 17.81 -10.01 -7.86
C VAL A 206 18.76 -9.25 -6.95
N THR A 207 18.64 -7.92 -6.93
CA THR A 207 19.47 -7.07 -6.06
C THR A 207 18.60 -6.51 -4.95
N VAL A 208 19.02 -6.71 -3.70
CA VAL A 208 18.32 -6.19 -2.53
C VAL A 208 19.16 -5.08 -1.89
N TYR A 209 18.53 -3.93 -1.77
CA TYR A 209 19.04 -2.77 -1.04
C TYR A 209 18.33 -2.67 0.31
N TYR A 210 19.03 -2.16 1.31
CA TYR A 210 18.43 -1.89 2.62
C TYR A 210 18.69 -0.47 3.11
N PHE A 211 17.80 -0.02 3.98
CA PHE A 211 17.83 1.30 4.59
C PHE A 211 17.32 1.20 6.02
N THR A 212 17.80 2.11 6.86
CA THR A 212 17.40 2.26 8.25
C THR A 212 16.66 3.57 8.46
N GLU A 213 15.98 3.70 9.59
CA GLU A 213 15.34 4.97 9.98
C GLU A 213 16.35 6.15 10.03
N LYS A 214 17.61 5.87 10.35
CA LYS A 214 18.69 6.88 10.33
C LYS A 214 18.93 7.38 8.91
N ASP A 215 18.95 6.48 7.94
CA ASP A 215 19.16 6.81 6.52
C ASP A 215 18.02 7.69 5.99
N LEU A 216 16.76 7.30 6.27
CA LEU A 216 15.59 8.09 5.90
C LEU A 216 15.64 9.51 6.49
N LYS A 217 15.98 9.63 7.78
CA LYS A 217 16.12 10.93 8.45
C LYS A 217 17.22 11.79 7.84
N GLN A 218 18.34 11.17 7.45
CA GLN A 218 19.45 11.87 6.81
C GLN A 218 19.04 12.38 5.43
N SER A 219 18.49 11.52 4.58
CA SER A 219 18.07 11.93 3.22
C SER A 219 16.93 12.95 3.24
N ALA A 220 15.99 12.85 4.17
CA ALA A 220 14.94 13.87 4.33
C ALA A 220 15.50 15.25 4.72
N LYS A 221 16.59 15.30 5.51
CA LYS A 221 17.28 16.56 5.84
C LYS A 221 18.02 17.13 4.64
N GLU A 222 18.65 16.29 3.83
CA GLU A 222 19.39 16.72 2.63
C GLU A 222 18.46 17.29 1.57
N GLN A 223 17.31 16.65 1.32
CA GLN A 223 16.29 17.16 0.37
C GLN A 223 15.75 18.53 0.77
N LYS A 224 15.56 18.79 2.07
CA LYS A 224 15.12 20.11 2.58
C LYS A 224 16.13 21.23 2.38
N LYS A 225 17.43 20.92 2.26
CA LYS A 225 18.47 21.93 2.01
C LYS A 225 18.57 22.32 0.53
N GLN A 226 17.97 21.52 -0.35
CA GLN A 226 18.00 21.71 -1.81
C GLN A 226 16.75 22.41 -2.35
N GLN A 227 15.76 22.69 -1.49
CA GLN A 227 14.57 23.49 -1.78
C GLN A 227 14.72 24.89 -1.20
#